data_AF-A0A0G0ZE76-F1
#
_entry.id   AF-A0A0G0ZE76-F1
#
_cell.length_a   1.000
_cell.length_b   1.000
_cell.length_c   1.000
_cell.angle_alpha   90.00
_cell.angle_beta   90.00
_cell.angle_gamma   90.00
#
_symmetry.space_group_name_H-M   'P 1'
#
loop_
_entity.id
_entity.type
_entity.pdbx_description
1 polymer ?
#
loop_
_entity_poly.entity_id
_entity_poly.type
_entity_poly.pdbx_seq_one_letter_code
_entity_poly.pdbx_strand_id
1 'polypeptide(L)'
;MINWRSWGLSWNESFCRTIDWECRQCGWSYFSHNRVERAKYVVGFSTNQPFPSGQIGIVGILIVECPNCFSKFWFHIPEDNLIKQIDLTPDFWPIPLGEESNE
;
A
#
# COMPACT_ATOMS: atom_id res chain seq x y z
N MET A 1 -17.34 -8.64 -3.97
CA MET A 1 -16.53 -7.74 -3.12
C MET A 1 -15.33 -8.55 -2.68
N ILE A 2 -14.11 -8.10 -2.99
CA ILE A 2 -12.90 -8.85 -2.67
C ILE A 2 -12.68 -8.79 -1.16
N ASN A 3 -12.37 -9.93 -0.54
CA ASN A 3 -12.00 -9.97 0.87
C ASN A 3 -10.51 -9.67 1.02
N TRP A 4 -10.19 -8.40 1.24
CA TRP A 4 -8.81 -7.94 1.41
C TRP A 4 -8.23 -8.38 2.75
N ARG A 5 -7.02 -8.96 2.72
CA ARG A 5 -6.26 -9.34 3.92
C ARG A 5 -5.03 -8.46 4.06
N SER A 6 -4.79 -7.95 5.27
CA SER A 6 -3.55 -7.24 5.60
C SER A 6 -2.34 -8.16 5.46
N TRP A 7 -1.21 -7.61 5.04
CA TRP A 7 0.05 -8.35 4.89
C TRP A 7 1.26 -7.41 5.00
N GLY A 8 2.43 -8.00 5.22
CA GLY A 8 3.67 -7.25 5.38
C GLY A 8 3.65 -6.45 6.69
N LEU A 9 4.20 -5.24 6.65
CA LEU A 9 4.18 -4.37 7.81
C LEU A 9 2.75 -3.92 8.14
N SER A 10 2.45 -3.92 9.44
CA SER A 10 1.25 -3.27 9.96
C SER A 10 1.52 -1.79 10.20
N TRP A 11 0.48 -0.97 10.11
CA TRP A 11 0.61 0.44 10.44
C TRP A 11 0.99 0.64 11.91
N ASN A 12 1.76 1.70 12.13
CA ASN A 12 2.20 2.17 13.44
C ASN A 12 2.09 3.70 13.46
N GLU A 13 1.76 4.28 14.61
CA GLU A 13 1.67 5.74 14.84
C GLU A 13 2.95 6.51 14.48
N SER A 14 4.11 5.86 14.52
CA SER A 14 5.40 6.42 14.09
C SER A 14 5.53 6.62 12.57
N PHE A 15 4.67 6.00 11.76
CA PHE A 15 4.71 6.17 10.31
C PHE A 15 3.89 7.39 9.90
N CYS A 16 4.53 8.33 9.22
CA CYS A 16 3.88 9.56 8.77
C CYS A 16 2.84 9.26 7.68
N ARG A 17 1.64 9.82 7.82
CA ARG A 17 0.70 9.92 6.70
C ARG A 17 1.25 10.89 5.66
N THR A 18 1.18 10.53 4.40
CA THR A 18 1.47 11.42 3.27
C THR A 18 0.21 11.60 2.44
N ILE A 19 -0.05 12.82 1.98
CA ILE A 19 -1.16 13.12 1.06
C ILE A 19 -0.59 13.42 -0.34
N ASP A 20 0.63 13.94 -0.37
CA ASP A 20 1.49 14.21 -1.51
C ASP A 20 2.33 13.00 -1.95
N TRP A 21 2.21 11.87 -1.25
CA TRP A 21 2.96 10.64 -1.54
C TRP A 21 4.48 10.82 -1.49
N GLU A 22 4.94 11.79 -0.70
CA GLU A 22 6.33 12.13 -0.53
C GLU A 22 6.86 11.73 0.85
N CYS A 23 8.08 11.19 0.86
CA CYS A 23 8.82 10.96 2.08
C CYS A 23 9.07 12.29 2.80
N ARG A 24 8.48 12.46 3.98
CA ARG A 24 8.63 13.68 4.80
C ARG A 24 10.05 13.95 5.28
N GLN A 25 10.93 12.94 5.27
CA GLN A 25 12.29 13.07 5.78
C GLN A 25 13.28 13.56 4.71
N CYS A 26 13.14 13.10 3.46
CA CYS A 26 14.12 13.41 2.40
C CYS A 26 13.51 13.92 1.09
N GLY A 27 12.18 14.08 1.01
CA GLY A 27 11.49 14.61 -0.18
C GLY A 27 11.39 13.65 -1.36
N TRP A 28 11.71 12.36 -1.17
CA TRP A 28 11.55 11.37 -2.24
C TRP A 28 10.06 11.15 -2.56
N SER A 29 9.68 11.30 -3.83
CA SER A 29 8.30 11.13 -4.28
C SER A 29 8.04 9.71 -4.76
N TYR A 30 7.03 9.05 -4.20
CA TYR A 30 6.60 7.73 -4.64
C TYR A 30 6.17 7.76 -6.12
N PHE A 31 5.44 8.79 -6.56
CA PHE A 31 4.90 8.89 -7.91
C PHE A 31 5.89 9.34 -8.98
N SER A 32 7.14 9.67 -8.63
CA SER A 32 8.17 9.96 -9.64
C SER A 32 8.64 8.70 -10.41
N HIS A 33 8.20 7.51 -9.98
CA HIS A 33 8.57 6.22 -10.54
C HIS A 33 7.38 5.56 -11.26
N ASN A 34 7.66 4.68 -12.22
CA ASN A 34 6.61 3.92 -12.89
C ASN A 34 5.95 2.91 -11.91
N ARG A 35 4.79 2.34 -12.27
CA ARG A 35 4.06 1.42 -11.38
C ARG A 35 4.88 0.20 -10.96
N VAL A 36 5.70 -0.33 -11.88
CA VAL A 36 6.53 -1.51 -11.63
C VAL A 36 7.61 -1.23 -10.58
N GLU A 37 8.29 -0.09 -10.70
CA GLU A 37 9.29 0.34 -9.72
C GLU A 37 8.65 0.63 -8.37
N ARG A 38 7.47 1.26 -8.37
CA ARG A 38 6.75 1.62 -7.15
C ARG A 38 6.34 0.43 -6.31
N ALA A 39 5.98 -0.70 -6.93
CA ALA A 39 5.63 -1.92 -6.21
C ALA A 39 6.77 -2.41 -5.30
N LYS A 40 8.03 -2.19 -5.70
CA LYS A 40 9.22 -2.59 -4.93
C LYS A 40 9.34 -1.89 -3.57
N TYR A 41 8.74 -0.71 -3.44
CA TYR A 41 8.80 0.10 -2.22
C TYR A 41 7.61 -0.14 -1.29
N VAL A 42 6.63 -0.92 -1.71
CA VAL A 42 5.49 -1.29 -0.88
C VAL A 42 5.92 -2.42 0.05
N VAL A 43 5.90 -2.15 1.35
CA VAL A 43 6.35 -3.09 2.38
C VAL A 43 5.20 -3.62 3.24
N GLY A 44 3.97 -3.16 2.97
CA GLY A 44 2.79 -3.68 3.62
C GLY A 44 1.49 -3.07 3.09
N PHE A 45 0.41 -3.77 3.37
CA PHE A 45 -0.95 -3.33 3.17
C PHE A 45 -1.75 -3.63 4.44
N SER A 46 -2.53 -2.67 4.90
CA SER A 46 -3.38 -2.83 6.08
C SER A 46 -4.81 -2.42 5.77
N THR A 47 -5.76 -3.32 6.02
CA THR A 47 -7.19 -2.99 6.03
C THR A 47 -7.57 -2.19 7.27
N ASN A 48 -6.77 -2.27 8.34
CA ASN A 48 -6.93 -1.45 9.53
C ASN A 48 -6.35 -0.05 9.25
N GLN A 49 -7.23 0.92 9.08
CA GLN A 49 -6.89 2.30 8.76
C GLN A 49 -6.95 3.13 10.04
N PRO A 50 -5.92 3.93 10.37
CA PRO A 50 -5.90 4.70 11.62
C PRO A 50 -6.93 5.84 11.65
N PHE A 51 -7.39 6.30 10.48
CA PHE A 51 -8.52 7.19 10.35
C PHE A 51 -9.26 6.94 9.04
N PRO A 52 -10.58 7.20 9.02
CA PRO A 52 -11.38 7.10 7.81
C PRO A 52 -10.90 8.12 6.78
N SER A 53 -10.79 7.69 5.52
CA SER A 53 -10.41 8.57 4.41
C SER A 53 -11.51 9.59 4.05
N GLY A 54 -12.77 9.28 4.36
CA GLY A 54 -13.96 9.98 3.83
C GLY A 54 -14.20 9.75 2.34
N GLN A 55 -13.36 8.97 1.67
CA GLN A 55 -13.44 8.66 0.24
C GLN A 55 -14.08 7.28 0.04
N ILE A 56 -15.00 7.21 -0.92
CA ILE A 56 -15.65 5.96 -1.32
C ILE A 56 -14.60 5.05 -2.00
N GLY A 57 -14.69 3.75 -1.73
CA GLY A 57 -13.88 2.73 -2.38
C GLY A 57 -12.47 2.54 -1.79
N ILE A 58 -12.14 3.19 -0.67
CA ILE A 58 -10.89 2.92 0.06
C ILE A 58 -10.97 1.57 0.77
N VAL A 59 -10.03 0.68 0.45
CA VAL A 59 -9.97 -0.69 1.01
C VAL A 59 -8.92 -0.84 2.11
N GLY A 60 -8.03 0.14 2.24
CA GLY A 60 -6.98 0.10 3.24
C GLY A 60 -5.96 1.20 3.04
N ILE A 61 -4.77 0.96 3.58
CA ILE A 61 -3.58 1.79 3.41
C ILE A 61 -2.44 0.94 2.83
N LEU A 62 -1.64 1.57 1.96
CA LEU A 62 -0.33 1.06 1.58
C LEU A 62 0.73 1.68 2.47
N ILE A 63 1.66 0.84 2.93
CA ILE A 63 2.84 1.26 3.66
C ILE A 63 4.02 1.16 2.72
N VAL A 64 4.72 2.26 2.57
CA VAL A 64 5.85 2.43 1.65
C VAL A 64 7.10 2.74 2.45
N GLU A 65 8.20 2.10 2.08
CA GLU A 65 9.53 2.41 2.58
C GLU A 65 10.28 3.27 1.57
N CYS A 66 10.81 4.41 2.02
CA CYS A 66 11.62 5.28 1.19
C CYS A 66 12.97 4.61 0.86
N PRO A 67 13.37 4.50 -0.42
CA PRO A 67 14.65 3.88 -0.77
C PRO A 67 15.89 4.68 -0.35
N ASN A 68 15.72 5.98 -0.06
CA ASN A 68 16.85 6.87 0.23
C ASN A 68 17.19 6.93 1.73
N CYS A 69 16.18 6.87 2.60
CA CYS A 69 16.35 7.04 4.04
C CYS A 69 15.66 5.98 4.88
N PHE A 70 15.02 4.98 4.25
CA PHE A 70 14.33 3.85 4.90
C PHE A 70 13.20 4.24 5.86
N SER A 71 12.80 5.52 5.84
CA SER A 71 11.63 5.98 6.56
C SER A 71 10.38 5.36 5.96
N LYS A 72 9.41 5.05 6.82
CA LYS A 72 8.15 4.44 6.44
C LYS A 72 7.05 5.47 6.51
N PHE A 73 6.20 5.43 5.50
CA PHE A 73 5.07 6.32 5.38
C PHE A 73 3.93 5.59 4.70
N TRP A 74 2.74 6.17 4.76
CA TRP A 74 1.55 5.48 4.29
C TRP A 74 0.53 6.43 3.68
N PHE A 75 -0.35 5.88 2.86
CA PHE A 75 -1.48 6.57 2.26
C PHE A 75 -2.65 5.61 2.00
N HIS A 76 -3.86 6.16 1.95
CA HIS A 76 -5.07 5.41 1.60
C HIS A 76 -5.04 4.93 0.14
N ILE A 77 -5.55 3.72 -0.11
CA ILE A 77 -5.60 3.13 -1.45
C ILE A 77 -7.04 2.72 -1.82
N PRO A 78 -7.56 3.22 -2.97
CA PRO A 78 -8.81 2.71 -3.54
C PRO A 78 -8.69 1.28 -4.08
N GLU A 79 -9.77 0.51 -4.06
CA GLU A 79 -9.82 -0.87 -4.58
C GLU A 79 -9.29 -0.97 -6.01
N ASP A 80 -9.82 -0.14 -6.92
CA ASP A 80 -9.42 -0.13 -8.33
C ASP A 80 -7.93 0.14 -8.53
N ASN A 81 -7.33 0.99 -7.69
CA ASN A 81 -5.91 1.29 -7.79
C ASN A 81 -5.06 0.16 -7.24
N LEU A 82 -5.51 -0.52 -6.18
CA LEU A 82 -4.83 -1.69 -5.65
C LEU A 82 -4.85 -2.85 -6.66
N ILE A 83 -6.02 -3.15 -7.24
CA ILE A 83 -6.15 -4.19 -8.28
C ILE A 83 -5.20 -3.90 -9.45
N LYS A 84 -5.22 -2.67 -9.98
CA LYS A 84 -4.33 -2.30 -11.09
C LYS A 84 -2.84 -2.37 -10.74
N GLN A 85 -2.45 -2.20 -9.47
CA GLN A 85 -1.06 -2.38 -9.06
C GLN A 85 -0.72 -3.88 -9.07
N ILE A 86 -1.59 -4.71 -8.49
CA ILE A 86 -1.42 -6.17 -8.43
C ILE A 86 -1.33 -6.77 -9.84
N ASP A 87 -2.28 -6.44 -10.73
CA ASP A 87 -2.31 -6.97 -12.10
C ASP A 87 -1.04 -6.64 -12.89
N LEU A 88 -0.43 -5.48 -12.64
CA LEU A 88 0.79 -5.05 -13.32
C LEU A 88 2.07 -5.60 -12.69
N THR A 89 2.03 -6.04 -11.44
CA THR A 89 3.21 -6.44 -10.67
C THR A 89 2.96 -7.66 -9.78
N PRO A 90 2.37 -8.75 -10.31
CA PRO A 90 1.84 -9.85 -9.49
C PRO A 90 2.89 -10.47 -8.55
N ASP A 91 4.16 -10.47 -8.94
CA ASP A 91 5.27 -11.02 -8.15
C ASP A 91 5.61 -10.23 -6.88
N PHE A 92 5.12 -8.98 -6.75
CA PHE A 92 5.40 -8.09 -5.61
C PHE A 92 4.32 -8.11 -4.53
N TRP A 93 3.19 -8.75 -4.79
CA TRP A 93 2.06 -8.79 -3.88
C TRP A 93 1.86 -10.22 -3.42
N PRO A 94 1.59 -10.47 -2.13
CA PRO A 94 1.03 -11.75 -1.74
C PRO A 94 -0.30 -11.86 -2.48
N ILE A 95 -0.39 -12.87 -3.34
CA ILE A 95 -1.52 -13.15 -4.22
C ILE A 95 -2.82 -12.88 -3.46
N PRO A 96 -3.67 -11.93 -3.90
CA PRO A 96 -4.97 -11.78 -3.27
C PRO A 96 -5.80 -13.00 -3.63
N LEU A 97 -6.76 -13.31 -2.75
CA LEU A 97 -7.82 -14.29 -2.90
C LEU A 97 -7.45 -15.67 -2.33
N GLY A 98 -8.11 -15.99 -1.22
CA GLY A 98 -8.20 -17.38 -0.80
C GLY A 98 -8.84 -18.18 -1.92
N GLU A 99 -8.14 -19.19 -2.41
CA GLU A 99 -8.82 -20.45 -2.62
C GLU A 99 -9.22 -20.91 -1.22
N GLU A 100 -10.52 -20.89 -0.91
CA GLU A 100 -10.99 -21.99 -0.08
C GLU A 100 -10.66 -23.24 -0.88
N SER A 101 -9.63 -23.96 -0.46
CA SER A 101 -9.46 -25.36 -0.80
C SER A 101 -10.71 -26.07 -0.30
N ASN A 102 -11.74 -26.16 -1.14
CA ASN A 102 -12.71 -27.21 -1.01
C ASN A 102 -11.99 -28.49 -1.45
N GLU A 103 -11.90 -29.40 -0.49
CA GLU A 103 -11.42 -30.79 -0.54
C GLU A 103 -11.31 -31.43 -1.93
#